data_AF-A0A4S2JEL1-F1
#
_entry.id   AF-A0A4S2JEL1-F1
#
_cell.length_a   1.000
_cell.length_b   1.000
_cell.length_c   1.000
_cell.angle_alpha   90.00
_cell.angle_beta   90.00
_cell.angle_gamma   90.00
#
_symmetry.space_group_name_H-M   'P 1'
#
loop_
_entity.id
_entity.type
_entity.pdbx_description
1 polymer ?
#
loop_
_entity_poly.entity_id
_entity_poly.type
_entity_poly.pdbx_seq_one_letter_code
_entity_poly.pdbx_strand_id
1 'polypeptide(L)'
;METPMVKLSDEELKTVYEPSEDSYLLIDALEADLKILHTIKPGICLEIGSGSGIVITALAMALKRHNVHFVAIDINPDACKATKRTSLVNSADVDVLQMNLLDCIQIKKYTFDIILFNPPYVVTECKEVLDDRLVFKTWAGGKNGRQVMEQVFTTIPEILSDTGLFYLVVIKENDPEYILSAFQKLNMSGEIVRERKIRGEHLYVLRFRKIKEMRS
;
A
#
# COMPACT_ATOMS: atom_id res chain seq x y z
N MET A 1 17.01 -0.03 -1.33
CA MET A 1 16.50 -0.10 0.04
C MET A 1 16.89 -1.46 0.57
N GLU A 2 17.24 -1.57 1.85
CA GLU A 2 17.55 -2.89 2.39
C GLU A 2 16.24 -3.66 2.57
N THR A 3 16.18 -4.89 2.05
CA THR A 3 15.01 -5.76 2.20
C THR A 3 14.92 -6.22 3.66
N PRO A 4 13.80 -5.96 4.36
CA PRO A 4 13.65 -6.37 5.75
C PRO A 4 13.68 -7.89 5.93
N MET A 5 14.19 -8.33 7.08
CA MET A 5 14.04 -9.70 7.53
C MET A 5 12.59 -9.96 7.94
N VAL A 6 11.90 -10.80 7.18
CA VAL A 6 10.56 -11.31 7.51
C VAL A 6 10.70 -12.76 7.95
N LYS A 7 10.01 -13.16 9.02
CA LYS A 7 9.99 -14.55 9.50
C LYS A 7 8.56 -14.96 9.77
N LEU A 8 7.86 -15.62 8.86
CA LEU A 8 6.51 -16.14 9.18
C LEU A 8 6.64 -17.59 9.66
N SER A 9 5.89 -17.96 10.70
CA SER A 9 5.73 -19.35 11.11
C SER A 9 4.80 -20.11 10.16
N ASP A 10 4.84 -21.45 10.16
CA ASP A 10 3.96 -22.29 9.34
C ASP A 10 2.47 -22.05 9.62
N GLU A 11 2.11 -21.60 10.82
CA GLU A 11 0.74 -21.21 11.16
C GLU A 11 0.38 -19.85 10.59
N GLU A 12 1.28 -18.86 10.70
CA GLU A 12 1.08 -17.52 10.12
C GLU A 12 1.00 -17.57 8.59
N LEU A 13 1.76 -18.45 7.93
CA LEU A 13 1.70 -18.62 6.46
C LEU A 13 0.31 -19.08 5.96
N LYS A 14 -0.57 -19.56 6.84
CA LYS A 14 -1.95 -19.92 6.49
C LYS A 14 -2.89 -18.72 6.45
N THR A 15 -2.53 -17.61 7.11
CA THR A 15 -3.41 -16.45 7.27
C THR A 15 -2.78 -15.14 6.81
N VAL A 16 -1.45 -15.04 6.78
CA VAL A 16 -0.68 -13.84 6.43
C VAL A 16 -0.05 -14.01 5.06
N TYR A 17 -0.12 -12.95 4.25
CA TYR A 17 0.49 -12.91 2.94
C TYR A 17 2.03 -12.95 3.03
N GLU A 18 2.64 -13.96 2.41
CA GLU A 18 4.09 -14.05 2.27
C GLU A 18 4.57 -13.04 1.19
N PRO A 19 5.61 -12.24 1.47
CA PRO A 19 6.18 -11.33 0.47
C PRO A 19 6.48 -12.01 -0.86
N SER A 20 5.93 -11.45 -1.95
CA SER A 20 6.11 -11.97 -3.30
C SER A 20 6.58 -10.87 -4.27
N GLU A 21 6.63 -11.17 -5.56
CA GLU A 21 7.11 -10.27 -6.62
C GLU A 21 6.44 -8.89 -6.62
N ASP A 22 5.16 -8.82 -6.24
CA ASP A 22 4.39 -7.59 -6.06
C ASP A 22 4.94 -6.69 -4.94
N SER A 23 5.26 -7.31 -3.80
CA SER A 23 5.83 -6.67 -2.62
C SER A 23 7.22 -6.12 -2.93
N TYR A 24 8.05 -6.91 -3.61
CA TYR A 24 9.39 -6.49 -4.03
C TYR A 24 9.34 -5.42 -5.11
N LEU A 25 8.39 -5.49 -6.04
CA LEU A 25 8.20 -4.44 -7.05
C LEU A 25 7.85 -3.09 -6.40
N LEU A 26 7.01 -3.10 -5.36
CA LEU A 26 6.69 -1.89 -4.60
C LEU A 26 7.92 -1.34 -3.86
N ILE A 27 8.73 -2.20 -3.25
CA ILE A 27 10.00 -1.78 -2.62
C ILE A 27 10.96 -1.18 -3.66
N ASP A 28 11.07 -1.76 -4.85
CA ASP A 28 11.92 -1.24 -5.93
C ASP A 28 11.44 0.12 -6.46
N ALA A 29 10.11 0.34 -6.48
CA ALA A 29 9.53 1.63 -6.82
C ALA A 29 9.87 2.70 -5.77
N LEU A 30 9.74 2.35 -4.48
CA LEU A 30 10.12 3.24 -3.37
C LEU A 30 11.62 3.53 -3.36
N GLU A 31 12.45 2.54 -3.65
CA GLU A 31 13.90 2.70 -3.76
C GLU A 31 14.27 3.70 -4.85
N ALA A 32 13.67 3.54 -6.04
CA ALA A 32 13.87 4.46 -7.15
C ALA A 32 13.50 5.91 -6.80
N ASP A 33 12.49 6.06 -5.94
CA ASP A 33 11.97 7.35 -5.51
C ASP A 33 12.63 7.91 -4.25
N LEU A 34 13.62 7.24 -3.64
CA LEU A 34 14.23 7.69 -2.37
C LEU A 34 14.69 9.16 -2.39
N LYS A 35 15.21 9.65 -3.52
CA LYS A 35 15.61 11.06 -3.66
C LYS A 35 14.40 12.00 -3.54
N ILE A 36 13.27 11.62 -4.14
CA ILE A 36 12.01 12.37 -4.08
C ILE A 36 11.46 12.30 -2.65
N LEU A 37 11.43 11.11 -2.04
CA LEU A 37 10.96 10.90 -0.67
C LEU A 37 11.77 11.72 0.35
N HIS A 38 13.09 11.77 0.21
CA HIS A 38 13.95 12.64 1.03
C HIS A 38 13.72 14.14 0.81
N THR A 39 13.27 14.53 -0.39
CA THR A 39 12.93 15.93 -0.69
C THR A 39 11.59 16.32 -0.05
N ILE A 40 10.61 15.42 -0.07
CA ILE A 40 9.30 15.60 0.56
C ILE A 40 9.45 15.72 2.09
N LYS A 41 10.39 14.99 2.70
CA LYS A 41 10.58 14.91 4.16
C LYS A 41 9.27 14.54 4.86
N PRO A 42 8.72 13.34 4.58
CA PRO A 42 7.42 12.96 5.10
C PRO A 42 7.41 13.01 6.63
N GLY A 43 6.33 13.53 7.19
CA GLY A 43 6.04 13.48 8.62
C GLY A 43 5.33 12.18 9.00
N ILE A 44 4.34 11.75 8.19
CA ILE A 44 3.56 10.53 8.48
C ILE A 44 3.39 9.68 7.21
N CYS A 45 3.70 8.39 7.33
CA CYS A 45 3.55 7.38 6.29
C CYS A 45 2.49 6.35 6.72
N LEU A 46 1.64 5.92 5.79
CA LEU A 46 0.62 4.90 5.98
C LEU A 46 0.81 3.74 4.98
N GLU A 47 0.72 2.50 5.46
CA GLU A 47 0.48 1.33 4.62
C GLU A 47 -0.91 0.73 4.90
N ILE A 48 -1.71 0.57 3.84
CA ILE A 48 -3.01 -0.10 3.85
C ILE A 48 -2.81 -1.57 3.46
N GLY A 49 -3.26 -2.51 4.30
CA GLY A 49 -3.10 -3.94 4.04
C GLY A 49 -1.66 -4.42 4.21
N SER A 50 -1.07 -4.17 5.39
CA SER A 50 0.36 -4.40 5.62
C SER A 50 0.85 -5.84 5.48
N GLY A 51 -0.03 -6.85 5.61
CA GLY A 51 0.34 -8.25 5.47
C GLY A 51 1.47 -8.67 6.42
N SER A 52 2.64 -8.99 5.86
CA SER A 52 3.85 -9.33 6.63
C SER A 52 4.59 -8.11 7.21
N GLY A 53 4.22 -6.91 6.78
CA GLY A 53 4.85 -5.64 7.14
C GLY A 53 6.15 -5.33 6.39
N ILE A 54 6.47 -6.08 5.34
CA ILE A 54 7.74 -5.94 4.63
C ILE A 54 7.91 -4.56 4.00
N VAL A 55 6.88 -4.00 3.38
CA VAL A 55 7.02 -2.75 2.61
C VAL A 55 7.12 -1.54 3.55
N ILE A 56 6.22 -1.39 4.53
CA ILE A 56 6.32 -0.29 5.51
C ILE A 56 7.62 -0.38 6.31
N THR A 57 8.09 -1.57 6.64
CA THR A 57 9.37 -1.76 7.36
C THR A 57 10.54 -1.34 6.48
N ALA A 58 10.53 -1.69 5.19
CA ALA A 58 11.57 -1.27 4.25
C ALA A 58 11.63 0.26 4.14
N LEU A 59 10.46 0.90 4.01
CA LEU A 59 10.34 2.36 3.98
C LEU A 59 10.85 2.99 5.28
N ALA A 60 10.48 2.44 6.43
CA ALA A 60 10.92 2.92 7.74
C ALA A 60 12.44 2.82 7.92
N MET A 61 13.05 1.71 7.49
CA MET A 61 14.51 1.55 7.51
C MET A 61 15.22 2.59 6.62
N ALA A 62 14.69 2.83 5.42
CA ALA A 62 15.27 3.78 4.48
C ALA A 62 15.13 5.25 4.93
N LEU A 63 14.06 5.57 5.65
CA LEU A 63 13.75 6.92 6.12
C LEU A 63 14.11 7.16 7.60
N LYS A 64 14.75 6.20 8.28
CA LYS A 64 15.09 6.22 9.72
C LYS A 64 15.80 7.48 10.24
N ARG A 65 16.47 8.24 9.36
CA ARG A 65 17.17 9.49 9.73
C ARG A 65 16.24 10.69 9.85
N HIS A 66 14.97 10.54 9.46
CA HIS A 66 13.95 11.57 9.53
C HIS A 66 12.98 11.24 10.67
N ASN A 67 12.46 12.26 11.35
CA ASN A 67 11.47 12.09 12.42
C ASN A 67 10.09 11.77 11.81
N VAL A 68 10.00 10.62 11.14
CA VAL A 68 8.83 10.14 10.40
C VAL A 68 8.08 9.15 11.26
N HIS A 69 6.76 9.27 11.28
CA HIS A 69 5.88 8.32 11.92
C HIS A 69 5.34 7.32 10.89
N PHE A 70 5.45 6.03 11.18
CA PHE A 70 4.98 4.96 10.29
C PHE A 70 3.78 4.26 10.90
N VAL A 71 2.68 4.23 10.14
CA VAL A 71 1.44 3.57 10.52
C VAL A 71 1.16 2.47 9.51
N ALA A 72 0.80 1.30 10.00
CA ALA A 72 0.39 0.16 9.21
C ALA A 72 -0.99 -0.31 9.67
N ILE A 73 -1.85 -0.60 8.71
CA ILE A 73 -3.21 -1.07 9.01
C ILE A 73 -3.49 -2.37 8.26
N ASP A 74 -4.21 -3.27 8.92
CA ASP A 74 -4.65 -4.52 8.30
C ASP A 74 -5.97 -5.01 8.92
N ILE A 75 -6.81 -5.66 8.13
CA ILE A 75 -8.04 -6.28 8.64
C ILE A 75 -7.73 -7.57 9.40
N ASN A 76 -6.64 -8.25 9.04
CA ASN A 76 -6.22 -9.50 9.66
C ASN A 76 -5.39 -9.23 10.94
N PRO A 77 -5.84 -9.69 12.11
CA PRO A 77 -5.09 -9.52 13.35
C PRO A 77 -3.74 -10.25 13.35
N ASP A 78 -3.59 -11.34 12.60
CA ASP A 78 -2.30 -12.05 12.49
C ASP A 78 -1.31 -11.28 11.62
N ALA A 79 -1.79 -10.61 10.56
CA ALA A 79 -0.99 -9.68 9.77
C ALA A 79 -0.51 -8.51 10.64
N CYS A 80 -1.37 -7.97 11.51
CA CYS A 80 -0.97 -6.92 12.44
C CYS A 80 0.18 -7.36 13.38
N LYS A 81 0.09 -8.59 13.92
CA LYS A 81 1.17 -9.15 14.76
C LYS A 81 2.45 -9.37 13.95
N ALA A 82 2.33 -9.92 12.73
CA ALA A 82 3.45 -10.15 11.84
C ALA A 82 4.16 -8.83 11.50
N THR A 83 3.41 -7.80 11.10
CA THR A 83 3.94 -6.45 10.82
C THR A 83 4.68 -5.87 12.02
N LYS A 84 4.11 -5.93 13.24
CA LYS A 84 4.79 -5.41 14.43
C LYS A 84 6.07 -6.19 14.73
N ARG A 85 6.07 -7.50 14.52
CA ARG A 85 7.26 -8.33 14.72
C ARG A 85 8.34 -8.07 13.67
N THR A 86 7.96 -7.94 12.40
CA THR A 86 8.85 -7.58 11.30
C THR A 86 9.52 -6.23 11.57
N SER A 87 8.78 -5.21 11.98
CA SER A 87 9.38 -3.89 12.27
C SER A 87 10.38 -3.96 13.43
N LEU A 88 10.03 -4.64 14.53
CA LEU A 88 10.91 -4.80 15.70
C LEU A 88 12.22 -5.53 15.36
N VAL A 89 12.16 -6.66 14.63
CA VAL A 89 13.37 -7.43 14.24
C VAL A 89 14.31 -6.60 13.38
N ASN A 90 13.77 -5.68 12.58
CA ASN A 90 14.54 -4.81 11.70
C ASN A 90 14.88 -3.45 12.33
N SER A 91 14.66 -3.28 13.64
CA SER A 91 14.92 -2.03 14.36
C SER A 91 14.25 -0.81 13.72
N ALA A 92 13.03 -1.02 13.22
CA ALA A 92 12.13 0.01 12.71
C ALA A 92 10.97 0.20 13.70
N ASP A 93 10.47 1.43 13.80
CA ASP A 93 9.30 1.73 14.62
C ASP A 93 8.09 1.96 13.72
N VAL A 94 7.08 1.11 13.91
CA VAL A 94 5.84 1.12 13.14
C VAL A 94 4.69 0.88 14.11
N ASP A 95 3.72 1.79 14.11
CA ASP A 95 2.45 1.62 14.80
C ASP A 95 1.50 0.81 13.93
N VAL A 96 0.85 -0.18 14.54
CA VAL A 96 0.04 -1.16 13.82
C VAL A 96 -1.36 -1.17 14.39
N LEU A 97 -2.36 -0.99 13.52
CA LEU A 97 -3.77 -0.93 13.91
C LEU A 97 -4.57 -1.96 13.12
N GLN A 98 -5.39 -2.74 13.82
CA GLN A 98 -6.35 -3.62 13.16
C GLN A 98 -7.55 -2.79 12.71
N MET A 99 -7.82 -2.76 11.41
CA MET A 99 -8.90 -1.97 10.82
C MET A 99 -9.28 -2.48 9.43
N ASN A 100 -10.56 -2.37 9.08
CA ASN A 100 -11.00 -2.56 7.70
C ASN A 100 -10.73 -1.28 6.90
N LEU A 101 -9.80 -1.35 5.94
CA LEU A 101 -9.40 -0.22 5.10
C LEU A 101 -9.26 1.07 5.93
N LEU A 102 -10.04 2.11 5.63
CA LEU A 102 -9.96 3.41 6.29
C LEU A 102 -11.19 3.69 7.19
N ASP A 103 -11.96 2.66 7.57
CA ASP A 103 -13.28 2.80 8.20
C ASP A 103 -13.28 3.60 9.52
N CYS A 104 -12.26 3.43 10.36
CA CYS A 104 -12.16 4.09 11.67
C CYS A 104 -11.25 5.33 11.65
N ILE A 105 -10.78 5.72 10.46
CA ILE A 105 -9.92 6.88 10.29
C ILE A 105 -10.79 8.16 10.30
N GLN A 106 -10.97 8.74 11.49
CA GLN A 106 -11.44 10.13 11.66
C GLN A 106 -10.29 11.13 11.51
N ILE A 107 -9.42 10.91 10.52
CA ILE A 107 -8.19 11.67 10.38
C ILE A 107 -8.50 13.05 9.79
N LYS A 108 -7.80 14.07 10.29
CA LYS A 108 -7.87 15.42 9.73
C LYS A 108 -7.45 15.36 8.26
N LYS A 109 -8.08 16.16 7.39
CA LYS A 109 -7.65 16.28 6.00
C LYS A 109 -6.13 16.54 5.93
N TYR A 110 -5.46 16.01 4.90
CA TYR A 110 -4.03 16.27 4.61
C TYR A 110 -3.03 15.73 5.65
N THR A 111 -3.25 14.52 6.18
CA THR A 111 -2.41 13.96 7.26
C THR A 111 -1.22 13.14 6.78
N PHE A 112 -1.38 12.35 5.71
CA PHE A 112 -0.34 11.41 5.29
C PHE A 112 0.47 11.94 4.12
N ASP A 113 1.78 11.90 4.25
CA ASP A 113 2.70 12.30 3.20
C ASP A 113 3.02 11.16 2.24
N ILE A 114 3.06 9.92 2.74
CA ILE A 114 3.20 8.74 1.90
C ILE A 114 2.09 7.76 2.25
N ILE A 115 1.36 7.29 1.24
CA ILE A 115 0.39 6.21 1.39
C ILE A 115 0.82 5.07 0.46
N LEU A 116 0.86 3.86 1.01
CA LEU A 116 1.18 2.64 0.30
C LEU A 116 -0.05 1.73 0.31
N PHE A 117 -0.35 1.12 -0.83
CA PHE A 117 -1.37 0.08 -0.89
C PHE A 117 -0.98 -0.99 -1.90
N ASN A 118 -0.75 -2.21 -1.39
CA ASN A 118 -0.71 -3.42 -2.19
C ASN A 118 -2.04 -4.18 -1.95
N PRO A 119 -3.11 -3.86 -2.71
CA PRO A 119 -4.43 -4.39 -2.45
C PRO A 119 -4.55 -5.88 -2.83
N PRO A 120 -5.59 -6.58 -2.36
CA PRO A 120 -6.03 -7.80 -3.03
C PRO A 120 -6.53 -7.44 -4.44
N TYR A 121 -5.75 -7.76 -5.47
CA TYR A 121 -5.97 -7.32 -6.85
C TYR A 121 -6.37 -8.44 -7.82
N VAL A 122 -6.44 -9.69 -7.37
CA VAL A 122 -6.76 -10.83 -8.24
C VAL A 122 -8.23 -10.81 -8.61
N VAL A 123 -8.53 -11.07 -9.89
CA VAL A 123 -9.91 -11.16 -10.38
C VAL A 123 -10.56 -12.42 -9.82
N THR A 124 -11.60 -12.24 -9.02
CA THR A 124 -12.37 -13.33 -8.41
C THR A 124 -13.86 -13.14 -8.59
N GLU A 125 -14.64 -14.21 -8.44
CA GLU A 125 -16.09 -14.06 -8.33
C GLU A 125 -16.42 -13.24 -7.07
N CYS A 126 -17.39 -12.32 -7.15
CA CYS A 126 -17.73 -11.41 -6.04
C CYS A 126 -18.06 -12.14 -4.72
N LYS A 127 -18.48 -13.42 -4.79
CA LYS A 127 -18.78 -14.24 -3.60
C LYS A 127 -17.54 -14.58 -2.78
N GLU A 128 -16.36 -14.66 -3.39
CA GLU A 128 -15.11 -15.00 -2.71
C GLU A 128 -14.55 -13.81 -1.92
N VAL A 129 -14.88 -12.58 -2.31
CA VAL A 129 -14.56 -11.35 -1.55
C VAL A 129 -15.37 -11.26 -0.25
N LEU A 130 -16.56 -11.87 -0.25
CA LEU A 130 -17.49 -11.90 0.89
C LEU A 130 -17.27 -13.11 1.81
N ASP A 131 -16.32 -13.99 1.49
CA ASP A 131 -16.01 -15.15 2.34
C ASP A 131 -15.26 -14.68 3.60
N ASP A 132 -15.72 -15.12 4.77
CA ASP A 132 -15.16 -14.72 6.07
C ASP A 132 -13.75 -15.28 6.32
N ARG A 133 -13.30 -16.25 5.51
CA ARG A 133 -11.95 -16.80 5.60
C ARG A 133 -10.90 -15.73 5.25
N LEU A 134 -10.15 -15.30 6.26
CA LEU A 134 -9.13 -14.23 6.17
C LEU A 134 -8.11 -14.43 5.04
N VAL A 135 -7.80 -15.67 4.66
CA VAL A 135 -6.87 -15.97 3.56
C VAL A 135 -7.36 -15.47 2.19
N PHE A 136 -8.67 -15.41 1.95
CA PHE A 136 -9.18 -14.87 0.68
C PHE A 136 -9.04 -13.36 0.61
N LYS A 137 -9.09 -12.68 1.76
CA LYS A 137 -8.93 -11.23 1.85
C LYS A 137 -7.53 -10.74 1.47
N THR A 138 -6.53 -11.63 1.37
CA THR A 138 -5.18 -11.25 0.97
C THR A 138 -5.01 -11.13 -0.54
N TRP A 139 -5.91 -11.69 -1.36
CA TRP A 139 -5.76 -11.69 -2.82
C TRP A 139 -7.06 -11.43 -3.60
N ALA A 140 -8.23 -11.77 -3.06
CA ALA A 140 -9.52 -11.64 -3.77
C ALA A 140 -9.94 -10.17 -3.95
N GLY A 141 -9.73 -9.64 -5.15
CA GLY A 141 -10.11 -8.27 -5.54
C GLY A 141 -11.50 -8.17 -6.19
N GLY A 142 -12.16 -9.30 -6.44
CA GLY A 142 -13.51 -9.35 -6.98
C GLY A 142 -13.61 -8.99 -8.46
N LYS A 143 -14.72 -8.35 -8.86
CA LYS A 143 -14.93 -7.93 -10.26
C LYS A 143 -13.78 -7.04 -10.74
N ASN A 144 -13.13 -7.47 -11.83
CA ASN A 144 -11.91 -6.85 -12.38
C ASN A 144 -10.73 -6.74 -11.40
N GLY A 145 -10.79 -7.42 -10.25
CA GLY A 145 -9.80 -7.30 -9.19
C GLY A 145 -9.76 -5.93 -8.52
N ARG A 146 -10.82 -5.12 -8.66
CA ARG A 146 -10.81 -3.71 -8.21
C ARG A 146 -11.73 -3.38 -7.05
N GLN A 147 -12.59 -4.30 -6.60
CA GLN A 147 -13.64 -3.99 -5.61
C GLN A 147 -13.08 -3.49 -4.29
N VAL A 148 -11.92 -3.99 -3.87
CA VAL A 148 -11.29 -3.56 -2.61
C VAL A 148 -10.56 -2.23 -2.80
N MET A 149 -9.79 -2.06 -3.88
CA MET A 149 -9.05 -0.81 -4.10
C MET A 149 -9.96 0.39 -4.38
N GLU A 150 -11.07 0.20 -5.10
CA GLU A 150 -12.00 1.29 -5.43
C GLU A 150 -12.66 1.91 -4.18
N GLN A 151 -12.75 1.16 -3.07
CA GLN A 151 -13.31 1.65 -1.80
C GLN A 151 -12.50 2.78 -1.17
N VAL A 152 -11.20 2.88 -1.46
CA VAL A 152 -10.35 3.96 -0.92
C VAL A 152 -10.17 5.13 -1.87
N PHE A 153 -10.57 5.02 -3.15
CA PHE A 153 -10.24 6.02 -4.17
C PHE A 153 -10.70 7.42 -3.81
N THR A 154 -11.92 7.57 -3.26
CA THR A 154 -12.45 8.89 -2.86
C THR A 154 -11.79 9.43 -1.61
N THR A 155 -11.29 8.57 -0.72
CA THR A 155 -10.71 8.94 0.57
C THR A 155 -9.24 9.34 0.44
N ILE A 156 -8.48 8.68 -0.45
CA ILE A 156 -7.05 8.96 -0.67
C ILE A 156 -6.77 10.47 -0.92
N PRO A 157 -7.46 11.17 -1.84
CA PRO A 157 -7.28 12.61 -2.02
C PRO A 157 -7.56 13.44 -0.77
N GLU A 158 -8.43 12.98 0.14
CA GLU A 158 -8.78 13.75 1.35
C GLU A 158 -7.69 13.66 2.42
N ILE A 159 -7.10 12.47 2.59
CA ILE A 159 -6.13 12.19 3.65
C ILE A 159 -4.68 12.43 3.22
N LEU A 160 -4.38 12.46 1.92
CA LEU A 160 -3.04 12.73 1.40
C LEU A 160 -2.66 14.21 1.59
N SER A 161 -1.44 14.50 2.01
CA SER A 161 -0.94 15.87 2.12
C SER A 161 -0.75 16.53 0.74
N ASP A 162 -0.57 17.85 0.70
CA ASP A 162 -0.42 18.59 -0.57
C ASP A 162 0.87 18.23 -1.34
N THR A 163 1.89 17.76 -0.61
CA THR A 163 3.14 17.23 -1.17
C THR A 163 3.19 15.72 -1.20
N GLY A 164 2.10 15.05 -0.79
CA GLY A 164 2.08 13.63 -0.55
C GLY A 164 2.06 12.79 -1.83
N LEU A 165 2.52 11.55 -1.70
CA LEU A 165 2.52 10.54 -2.75
C LEU A 165 1.72 9.32 -2.31
N PHE A 166 0.92 8.79 -3.22
CA PHE A 166 0.21 7.53 -3.05
C PHE A 166 0.76 6.50 -4.04
N TYR A 167 1.13 5.32 -3.54
CA TYR A 167 1.61 4.20 -4.33
C TYR A 167 0.61 3.05 -4.29
N LEU A 168 0.25 2.54 -5.47
CA LEU A 168 -0.73 1.48 -5.64
C LEU A 168 -0.15 0.39 -6.54
N VAL A 169 -0.15 -0.86 -6.06
CA VAL A 169 0.17 -2.04 -6.89
C VAL A 169 -1.07 -2.52 -7.62
N VAL A 170 -0.92 -2.82 -8.91
CA VAL A 170 -1.99 -3.36 -9.76
C VAL A 170 -1.43 -4.37 -10.77
N ILE A 171 -2.30 -5.23 -11.29
CA ILE A 171 -2.02 -6.06 -12.46
C ILE A 171 -2.70 -5.50 -13.71
N LYS A 172 -2.28 -5.96 -14.89
CA LYS A 172 -2.88 -5.57 -16.19
C LYS A 172 -4.40 -5.74 -16.21
N GLU A 173 -4.90 -6.81 -15.60
CA GLU A 173 -6.32 -7.17 -15.52
C GLU A 173 -7.14 -6.15 -14.72
N ASN A 174 -6.50 -5.37 -13.85
CA ASN A 174 -7.17 -4.28 -13.14
C ASN A 174 -7.41 -3.06 -14.01
N ASP A 175 -6.93 -3.01 -15.25
CA ASP A 175 -7.03 -1.85 -16.14
C ASP A 175 -6.38 -0.59 -15.54
N PRO A 176 -5.02 -0.51 -15.54
CA PRO A 176 -4.30 0.64 -14.98
C PRO A 176 -4.74 1.99 -15.57
N GLU A 177 -5.12 2.03 -16.86
CA GLU A 177 -5.59 3.25 -17.52
C GLU A 177 -6.92 3.74 -16.96
N TYR A 178 -7.84 2.81 -16.69
CA TYR A 178 -9.07 3.13 -15.96
C TYR A 178 -8.76 3.74 -14.58
N ILE A 179 -7.82 3.17 -13.83
CA ILE A 179 -7.46 3.64 -12.49
C ILE A 179 -6.84 5.04 -12.56
N LEU A 180 -5.93 5.27 -13.50
CA LEU A 180 -5.35 6.60 -13.75
C LEU A 180 -6.45 7.62 -14.08
N SER A 181 -7.40 7.27 -14.94
CA SER A 181 -8.55 8.13 -15.29
C SER A 181 -9.48 8.39 -14.09
N ALA A 182 -9.70 7.39 -13.23
CA ALA A 182 -10.51 7.53 -12.03
C ALA A 182 -9.91 8.55 -11.06
N PHE A 183 -8.59 8.46 -10.80
CA PHE A 183 -7.88 9.44 -9.96
C PHE A 183 -7.79 10.83 -10.60
N GLN A 184 -7.70 10.91 -11.94
CA GLN A 184 -7.75 12.21 -12.64
C GLN A 184 -9.05 12.96 -12.36
N LYS A 185 -10.19 12.26 -12.34
CA LYS A 185 -11.50 12.85 -11.98
C LYS A 185 -11.58 13.32 -10.52
N LEU A 186 -10.67 12.82 -9.68
CA LEU A 186 -10.53 13.19 -8.26
C LEU A 186 -9.42 14.24 -8.05
N ASN A 187 -9.04 14.97 -9.10
CA ASN A 187 -8.01 16.03 -9.08
C ASN A 187 -6.61 15.52 -8.65
N MET A 188 -6.29 14.27 -8.99
CA MET A 188 -4.97 13.68 -8.81
C MET A 188 -4.30 13.40 -10.15
N SER A 189 -2.97 13.54 -10.20
CA SER A 189 -2.13 13.13 -11.32
C SER A 189 -1.48 11.81 -10.96
N GLY A 190 -1.62 10.81 -11.85
CA GLY A 190 -1.02 9.49 -11.70
C GLY A 190 -0.09 9.15 -12.85
N GLU A 191 0.88 8.28 -12.60
CA GLU A 191 1.77 7.70 -13.61
C GLU A 191 2.20 6.28 -13.21
N ILE A 192 2.58 5.45 -14.18
CA ILE A 192 3.24 4.17 -13.94
C ILE A 192 4.71 4.45 -13.64
N VAL A 193 5.17 4.16 -12.43
CA VAL A 193 6.58 4.39 -12.04
C VAL A 193 7.45 3.17 -12.18
N ARG A 194 6.86 1.97 -12.06
CA ARG A 194 7.54 0.68 -12.25
C ARG A 194 6.56 -0.35 -12.81
N GLU A 195 7.10 -1.30 -13.55
CA GLU A 195 6.39 -2.47 -14.04
C GLU A 195 7.31 -3.70 -14.01
N ARG A 196 6.73 -4.88 -13.87
CA ARG A 196 7.43 -6.16 -13.94
C ARG A 196 6.54 -7.21 -14.59
N LYS A 197 7.05 -7.82 -15.66
CA LYS A 197 6.40 -8.94 -16.31
C LYS A 197 6.93 -10.25 -15.74
N ILE A 198 6.04 -11.04 -15.15
CA ILE A 198 6.32 -12.39 -14.67
C ILE A 198 5.52 -13.41 -15.51
N ARG A 199 5.72 -14.71 -15.27
CA ARG A 199 5.01 -15.75 -16.02
C ARG A 199 3.52 -15.72 -15.69
N GLY A 200 2.72 -15.14 -16.59
CA GLY A 200 1.25 -15.12 -16.48
C GLY A 200 0.68 -13.83 -15.91
N GLU A 201 1.51 -12.94 -15.36
CA GLU A 201 1.05 -11.67 -14.77
C GLU A 201 1.95 -10.50 -15.23
N HIS A 202 1.34 -9.31 -15.32
CA HIS A 202 2.06 -8.07 -15.57
C HIS A 202 1.71 -7.07 -14.47
N LEU A 203 2.65 -6.87 -13.56
CA LEU A 203 2.52 -6.05 -12.37
C LEU A 203 2.96 -4.61 -12.69
N TYR A 204 2.27 -3.65 -12.09
CA TYR A 204 2.55 -2.23 -12.19
C TYR A 204 2.51 -1.60 -10.80
N VAL A 205 3.35 -0.59 -10.58
CA VAL A 205 3.23 0.34 -9.46
C VAL A 205 2.82 1.69 -10.03
N LEU A 206 1.63 2.13 -9.66
CA LEU A 206 1.12 3.46 -9.97
C LEU A 206 1.50 4.41 -8.84
N ARG A 207 1.95 5.61 -9.19
CA ARG A 207 2.21 6.69 -8.23
C ARG A 207 1.28 7.85 -8.53
N PHE A 208 0.62 8.36 -7.50
CA PHE A 208 -0.29 9.49 -7.58
C PHE A 208 0.14 10.65 -6.68
N ARG A 209 -0.24 11.86 -7.07
CA ARG A 209 -0.10 13.09 -6.28
C ARG A 209 -1.27 14.04 -6.55
N LYS A 210 -1.50 15.00 -5.67
CA LYS A 210 -2.49 16.07 -5.93
C LYS A 210 -2.05 16.96 -7.08
N ILE A 211 -3.00 17.34 -7.93
CA ILE A 211 -2.77 18.40 -8.92
C ILE A 211 -2.77 19.73 -8.16
N LYS A 212 -1.69 20.49 -8.25
CA LYS A 212 -1.67 21.86 -7.71
C LYS A 212 -2.66 22.68 -8.51
N GLU A 213 -3.71 23.18 -7.87
CA GLU A 213 -4.51 24.24 -8.47
C GLU A 213 -3.57 25.42 -8.74
N MET A 214 -3.48 25.84 -10.01
CA MET A 214 -2.89 27.12 -10.34
C MET A 214 -3.78 28.17 -9.67
N ARG A 215 -3.29 28.78 -8.59
CA ARG A 215 -3.90 29.99 -8.04
C ARG A 215 -3.83 31.04 -9.15
N SER A 216 -4.98 31.30 -9.78
CA SER A 216 -5.23 32.47 -10.64
C SER A 216 -5.26 33.73 -9.80
#